data_AF-A0A7G9YSR2-F1
#
_entry.id   AF-A0A7G9YSR2-F1
#
_cell.length_a   1.000
_cell.length_b   1.000
_cell.length_c   1.000
_cell.angle_alpha   90.00
_cell.angle_beta   90.00
_cell.angle_gamma   90.00
#
_symmetry.space_group_name_H-M   'P 1'
#
loop_
_entity.id
_entity.type
_entity.pdbx_description
1 polymer ?
#
loop_
_entity_poly.entity_id
_entity_poly.type
_entity_poly.pdbx_seq_one_letter_code
_entity_poly.pdbx_strand_id
1 'polypeptide(L)'
;MKVISAHRNPDELDRYLKESEEEVEVIIAIAGLSAALPGVIASKTKKPVIGVPVSGKLFGMDALLSMVQMPPGVPVAVVGIDNGENAALLALRILELTMKCG
;
A
#
# COMPACT_ATOMS: atom_id res chain seq x y z
N MET A 1 -0.92 -0.21 13.14
CA MET A 1 -1.85 0.59 12.33
C MET A 1 -1.58 2.07 12.59
N LYS A 2 -1.48 2.88 11.54
CA LYS A 2 -1.32 4.35 11.61
C LYS A 2 -2.26 5.00 10.60
N VAL A 3 -2.65 6.25 10.85
CA VAL A 3 -3.46 7.05 9.92
C VAL A 3 -2.62 8.24 9.49
N ILE A 4 -2.05 8.17 8.28
CA ILE A 4 -1.17 9.21 7.74
C ILE A 4 -1.62 9.51 6.31
N SER A 5 -1.78 10.79 5.99
CA SER A 5 -2.24 11.23 4.67
C SER A 5 -1.05 11.60 3.78
N ALA A 6 -0.90 10.96 2.62
CA ALA A 6 0.14 11.33 1.65
C ALA A 6 0.02 12.78 1.15
N HIS A 7 -1.21 13.33 1.09
CA HIS A 7 -1.43 14.70 0.62
C HIS A 7 -1.27 15.75 1.71
N ARG A 8 -1.65 15.43 2.96
CA ARG A 8 -1.71 16.41 4.05
C ARG A 8 -0.54 16.32 5.01
N ASN A 9 0.09 15.15 5.11
CA ASN A 9 1.14 14.82 6.08
C ASN A 9 2.32 14.07 5.42
N PRO A 10 2.89 14.56 4.29
CA PRO A 10 3.94 13.83 3.58
C PRO A 10 5.22 13.63 4.42
N ASP A 11 5.64 14.65 5.19
CA ASP A 11 6.85 14.54 6.02
C ASP A 11 6.69 13.55 7.18
N GLU A 12 5.47 13.43 7.70
CA GLU A 12 5.14 12.44 8.73
C GLU A 12 5.17 11.03 8.15
N LEU A 13 4.67 10.85 6.94
CA LEU A 13 4.74 9.58 6.22
C LEU A 13 6.20 9.17 5.98
N ASP A 14 7.02 10.10 5.50
CA ASP A 14 8.45 9.86 5.24
C ASP A 14 9.19 9.43 6.50
N ARG A 15 8.93 10.13 7.61
CA ARG A 15 9.50 9.79 8.91
C ARG A 15 9.06 8.40 9.36
N TYR A 16 7.76 8.11 9.29
CA TYR A 16 7.22 6.81 9.68
C TYR A 16 7.85 5.67 8.88
N LEU A 17 7.94 5.81 7.55
CA LEU A 17 8.51 4.77 6.69
C LEU A 17 9.98 4.49 7.02
N LYS A 18 10.76 5.55 7.27
CA LYS A 18 12.17 5.43 7.64
C LYS A 18 12.36 4.78 9.01
N GLU A 19 11.55 5.17 9.99
CA GLU A 19 11.63 4.61 11.36
C GLU A 19 11.20 3.14 11.39
N SER A 20 10.23 2.75 10.56
CA SER A 20 9.69 1.37 10.53
C SER A 20 10.40 0.42 9.57
N GLU A 21 11.43 0.87 8.83
CA GLU A 21 11.98 0.13 7.67
C GLU A 21 12.48 -1.28 8.03
N GLU A 22 13.13 -1.42 9.19
CA GLU A 22 13.67 -2.70 9.68
C GLU A 22 12.62 -3.59 10.35
N GLU A 23 11.49 -3.02 10.79
CA GLU A 23 10.43 -3.74 11.50
C GLU A 23 9.32 -4.26 10.57
N VAL A 24 9.27 -3.76 9.33
CA VAL A 24 8.18 -4.01 8.39
C VAL A 24 8.65 -4.76 7.16
N GLU A 25 8.08 -5.95 6.95
CA GLU A 25 8.37 -6.78 5.78
C GLU A 25 7.41 -6.54 4.62
N VAL A 26 6.15 -6.17 4.90
CA VAL A 26 5.11 -5.89 3.90
C VAL A 26 4.24 -4.74 4.38
N ILE A 27 3.89 -3.80 3.49
CA ILE A 27 3.05 -2.65 3.81
C ILE A 27 1.70 -2.80 3.12
N ILE A 28 0.60 -2.66 3.88
CA ILE A 28 -0.75 -2.52 3.35
C ILE A 28 -1.17 -1.05 3.48
N ALA A 29 -1.54 -0.43 2.37
CA ALA A 29 -1.95 0.96 2.29
C ALA A 29 -3.39 1.07 1.76
N ILE A 30 -4.26 1.70 2.55
CA ILE A 30 -5.70 1.83 2.28
C ILE A 30 -5.99 3.30 1.95
N ALA A 31 -6.56 3.57 0.78
CA ALA A 31 -6.91 4.94 0.38
C ALA A 31 -8.06 4.97 -0.64
N GLY A 32 -8.82 6.08 -0.65
CA GLY A 32 -9.92 6.33 -1.59
C GLY A 32 -9.69 7.58 -2.45
N LEU A 33 -10.62 7.85 -3.37
CA LEU A 33 -10.59 9.00 -4.29
C LEU A 33 -9.32 9.00 -5.16
N SER A 34 -8.59 10.12 -5.24
CA SER A 34 -7.24 10.14 -5.83
C SER A 34 -6.26 9.45 -4.88
N ALA A 35 -6.19 8.13 -4.96
CA ALA A 35 -5.63 7.31 -3.90
C ALA A 35 -4.11 7.15 -4.00
N ALA A 36 -3.38 8.23 -3.75
CA ALA A 36 -1.92 8.31 -3.96
C ALA A 36 -1.08 7.56 -2.91
N LEU A 37 -1.61 7.27 -1.73
CA LEU A 37 -0.83 6.75 -0.59
C LEU A 37 0.01 5.48 -0.93
N PRO A 38 -0.55 4.43 -1.56
CA PRO A 38 0.24 3.24 -1.89
C PRO A 38 1.39 3.54 -2.86
N GLY A 39 1.14 4.37 -3.88
CA GLY A 39 2.16 4.75 -4.86
C GLY A 39 3.29 5.59 -4.24
N VAL A 40 2.94 6.53 -3.35
CA VAL A 40 3.92 7.33 -2.60
C VAL A 40 4.78 6.45 -1.70
N ILE A 41 4.17 5.52 -0.96
CA ILE A 41 4.93 4.55 -0.14
C ILE A 41 5.86 3.73 -1.03
N ALA A 42 5.37 3.16 -2.14
CA ALA A 42 6.16 2.33 -3.04
C ALA A 42 7.35 3.08 -3.67
N SER A 43 7.25 4.40 -3.84
CA SER A 43 8.38 5.22 -4.31
C SER A 43 9.49 5.41 -3.29
N LYS A 44 9.25 5.10 -2.01
CA LYS A 44 10.13 5.40 -0.87
C LYS A 44 10.66 4.15 -0.17
N THR A 45 10.26 2.96 -0.59
CA THR A 45 10.69 1.70 0.01
C THR A 45 10.91 0.63 -1.06
N LYS A 46 11.77 -0.35 -0.74
CA LYS A 46 11.92 -1.59 -1.51
C LYS A 46 11.02 -2.72 -1.00
N LYS A 47 10.36 -2.53 0.15
CA LYS A 47 9.43 -3.52 0.72
C LYS A 47 8.17 -3.61 -0.15
N PRO A 48 7.54 -4.79 -0.30
CA PRO A 48 6.27 -4.91 -1.02
C PRO A 48 5.17 -4.01 -0.45
N VAL A 49 4.47 -3.30 -1.34
CA VAL A 49 3.34 -2.44 -1.00
C VAL A 49 2.07 -2.98 -1.63
N ILE A 50 1.06 -3.20 -0.80
CA ILE A 50 -0.28 -3.66 -1.19
C ILE A 50 -1.25 -2.48 -1.07
N GLY A 51 -1.89 -2.09 -2.17
CA GLY A 51 -2.92 -1.06 -2.21
C GLY A 51 -4.32 -1.66 -2.05
N VAL A 52 -5.12 -1.09 -1.14
CA VAL A 52 -6.56 -1.39 -0.99
C VAL A 52 -7.36 -0.16 -1.38
N PRO A 53 -8.00 -0.16 -2.57
CA PRO A 53 -8.86 0.93 -2.99
C PRO A 53 -10.11 0.99 -2.12
N VAL A 54 -10.49 2.17 -1.66
CA VAL A 54 -11.73 2.38 -0.90
C VAL A 54 -12.82 2.92 -1.82
N SER A 55 -14.03 2.38 -1.73
CA SER A 55 -15.17 2.85 -2.51
C SER A 55 -15.58 4.29 -2.15
N GLY A 56 -16.15 4.97 -3.14
CA GLY A 56 -16.58 6.36 -3.04
C GLY A 56 -17.64 6.67 -4.09
N LYS A 57 -17.75 7.95 -4.50
CA LYS A 57 -18.75 8.37 -5.50
C LYS A 57 -18.65 7.64 -6.84
N LEU A 58 -17.44 7.22 -7.21
CA LEU A 58 -17.16 6.48 -8.44
C LEU A 58 -16.99 4.99 -8.18
N PHE A 59 -17.65 4.46 -7.15
CA PHE A 59 -17.61 3.05 -6.75
C PHE A 59 -16.19 2.50 -6.51
N GLY A 60 -15.21 3.37 -6.23
CA GLY A 60 -13.81 3.01 -6.03
C GLY A 60 -12.99 2.86 -7.31
N MET A 61 -13.56 3.14 -8.49
CA MET A 61 -12.83 3.11 -9.77
C MET A 61 -11.74 4.19 -9.83
N ASP A 62 -12.01 5.36 -9.26
CA ASP A 62 -11.03 6.42 -9.07
C ASP A 62 -9.85 5.96 -8.22
N ALA A 63 -10.13 5.34 -7.08
CA ALA A 63 -9.09 4.80 -6.21
C ALA A 63 -8.31 3.66 -6.86
N LEU A 64 -9.01 2.72 -7.51
CA LEU A 64 -8.42 1.57 -8.19
C LEU A 64 -7.44 2.00 -9.28
N LEU A 65 -7.90 2.85 -10.21
CA LEU A 65 -7.07 3.33 -11.32
C LEU A 65 -5.90 4.20 -10.82
N SER A 66 -6.09 4.96 -9.75
CA SER A 66 -5.01 5.77 -9.14
C SER A 66 -3.89 4.91 -8.54
N MET A 67 -4.19 3.69 -8.08
CA MET A 67 -3.21 2.80 -7.45
C MET A 67 -2.59 1.79 -8.41
N VAL A 68 -3.36 1.26 -9.36
CA VAL A 68 -2.92 0.13 -10.20
C VAL A 68 -2.08 0.58 -11.39
N GLN A 69 -2.29 1.80 -11.88
CA GLN A 69 -1.62 2.35 -13.06
C GLN A 69 -0.27 3.01 -12.72
N MET A 70 0.56 2.35 -11.91
CA MET A 70 1.88 2.86 -11.55
C MET A 70 2.86 2.80 -12.73
N PRO A 71 3.76 3.79 -12.86
CA PRO A 71 4.79 3.77 -13.90
C PRO A 71 5.83 2.66 -13.65
N PRO A 72 6.60 2.26 -14.69
CA PRO A 72 7.69 1.31 -14.54
C PRO A 72 8.68 1.72 -13.43
N GLY A 73 9.08 0.76 -12.61
CA GLY A 73 10.05 0.94 -11.52
C GLY A 73 9.46 1.20 -10.13
N VAL A 74 8.15 1.50 -10.02
CA VAL A 74 7.49 1.77 -8.73
C VAL A 74 6.23 0.92 -8.56
N PRO A 75 6.36 -0.41 -8.40
CA PRO A 75 5.22 -1.32 -8.42
C PRO A 75 4.35 -1.24 -7.15
N VAL A 76 3.04 -1.43 -7.31
CA VAL A 76 2.07 -1.62 -6.21
C VAL A 76 1.22 -2.85 -6.53
N ALA A 77 1.07 -3.76 -5.58
CA ALA A 77 0.13 -4.87 -5.71
C ALA A 77 -1.27 -4.40 -5.28
N VAL A 78 -2.24 -4.34 -6.19
CA VAL A 78 -3.57 -3.82 -5.89
C VAL A 78 -4.58 -4.96 -5.78
N VAL A 79 -5.33 -5.00 -4.69
CA VAL A 79 -6.43 -5.96 -4.49
C VAL A 79 -7.78 -5.36 -4.89
N GLY A 80 -8.86 -6.14 -4.76
CA GLY A 80 -10.21 -5.65 -5.02
C GLY A 80 -10.61 -4.44 -4.15
N ILE A 81 -11.54 -3.64 -4.65
CA ILE A 81 -12.10 -2.48 -3.94
C ILE A 81 -12.72 -2.96 -2.61
N ASP A 82 -12.45 -2.23 -1.53
CA ASP A 82 -12.83 -2.50 -0.13
C ASP A 82 -12.35 -3.86 0.42
N ASN A 83 -11.44 -4.54 -0.28
CA ASN A 83 -11.05 -5.91 0.06
C ASN A 83 -9.79 -5.96 0.94
N GLY A 84 -9.91 -5.46 2.17
CA GLY A 84 -8.82 -5.53 3.16
C GLY A 84 -8.42 -6.97 3.54
N GLU A 85 -9.36 -7.91 3.46
CA GLU A 85 -9.10 -9.34 3.74
C GLU A 85 -8.12 -9.94 2.74
N ASN A 86 -8.32 -9.74 1.43
CA ASN A 86 -7.37 -10.21 0.43
C ASN A 86 -6.02 -9.51 0.53
N ALA A 87 -5.97 -8.26 1.00
CA ALA A 87 -4.70 -7.60 1.27
C ALA A 87 -3.92 -8.30 2.39
N ALA A 88 -4.59 -8.65 3.48
CA ALA A 88 -3.99 -9.41 4.58
C ALA A 88 -3.56 -10.82 4.13
N LEU A 89 -4.39 -11.53 3.37
CA LEU A 89 -4.05 -12.85 2.83
C LEU A 89 -2.87 -12.79 1.85
N LEU A 90 -2.80 -11.76 0.99
CA LEU A 90 -1.66 -11.54 0.10
C LEU A 90 -0.39 -11.24 0.89
N ALA A 91 -0.46 -10.40 1.92
CA ALA A 91 0.68 -10.13 2.80
C ALA A 91 1.19 -11.41 3.48
N LEU A 92 0.28 -12.24 4.02
CA LEU A 92 0.65 -13.53 4.62
C LEU A 92 1.36 -14.44 3.63
N ARG A 93 0.86 -14.55 2.39
CA ARG A 93 1.50 -15.35 1.35
C ARG A 93 2.91 -14.85 1.00
N ILE A 94 3.12 -13.53 1.00
CA ILE A 94 4.45 -12.95 0.77
C ILE A 94 5.39 -13.31 1.94
N LEU A 95 4.94 -13.16 3.18
CA LEU A 95 5.72 -13.50 4.38
C LEU A 95 6.05 -15.00 4.45
N GLU A 96 5.15 -15.88 4.04
CA GLU A 96 5.41 -17.32 3.99
C GLU A 96 6.56 -17.69 3.06
N LEU A 97 6.85 -16.90 2.02
CA LEU A 97 7.98 -17.15 1.12
C LEU A 97 9.32 -16.94 1.83
N THR A 98 9.39 -16.03 2.82
CA THR A 98 10.61 -15.76 3.57
C THR A 98 10.76 -16.67 4.80
N MET A 99 9.65 -17.20 5.33
CA MET A 99 9.65 -18.11 6.48
C MET A 99 9.98 -19.57 6.15
N LYS A 100 9.86 -20.01 4.89
CA LYS A 100 10.06 -21.42 4.48
C LYS A 100 11.52 -21.90 4.38
N CYS A 101 12.48 -21.17 4.96
CA CYS A 101 13.89 -21.57 5.01
C CYS A 101 14.36 -22.05 6.40
N GLY A 102 13.43 -22.42 7.30
CA GLY A 102 13.73 -23.06 8.59
C GLY A 102 13.74 -24.57 8.54
#